data_AF-A0AAV0IKN0-F1
#
_entry.id   AF-A0AAV0IKN0-F1
#
_cell.length_a   1.000
_cell.length_b   1.000
_cell.length_c   1.000
_cell.angle_alpha   90.00
_cell.angle_beta   90.00
_cell.angle_gamma   90.00
#
_symmetry.space_group_name_H-M   'P 1'
#
loop_
_entity.id
_entity.type
_entity.pdbx_description
1 polymer ?
#
loop_
_entity_poly.entity_id
_entity_poly.type
_entity_poly.pdbx_seq_one_letter_code
_entity_poly.pdbx_strand_id
1 'polypeptide(L)'
;MHLYNAWLPPSVAEETKKEGEAFSRVVSSMRSSYKPEDPDSVYATLKWISVLDVFLKAKSDVALEDVTAVVEIGLELFGVSQDKLYVQVRWGNILVRVLNKYRKKLALKVQWRPLYDTLVHTHFSRSTGPEGWRVRQRHFEAITSLVRSCRRFFPAGSASEIWSEFSSLMENPWHNSSFEGSGFVRLFLPTNLENQDFYTNDWVRKTMELWESIPNCQFWNSQWSAVIARVIKNYDFVDWECFLPVLFTRYLNMFEVPVANGSGSYPFPVDVPRNTRFLFSNRTMTPTKAIAKSVVYLLKPGSSTGKHLEKLVDLLEQYYHPSNGGRWTYSLERFLLYLVITFQKRLQHEQLNKDNDKHAHLFLGRPERTAFVKILLKLIDRGQYSKNERMSETVAAATSILSYVEPSLVLPFLTSRFHLALETMTATHQLKTAVMSVAFAGRSLFLTSLSTSAKELHPAGDSNTFMDLLMISLSNALLGMDANDPPKTLATMQLIGSIFSNISTLDDSMDDSSFMPMIQMSEWLDEFLCRLFSLLQHLEPSSVVSEGSHSAATSGTFLVEDGPYYYCMLEILLGRLSKSLYDQALKKIAKFVRTNILPGAIAEQLDLEEEESLRPQFCRRQSQHCLQLLKHQLIVN
;
A
#
# COMPACT_ATOMS: atom_id res chain seq x y z
N MET A 1 -4.73 25.68 -4.08
CA MET A 1 -5.63 24.95 -4.97
C MET A 1 -5.09 23.55 -5.22
N HIS A 2 -5.90 22.50 -5.09
CA HIS A 2 -5.47 21.13 -5.39
C HIS A 2 -5.24 20.96 -6.91
N LEU A 3 -4.18 20.25 -7.32
CA LEU A 3 -3.76 20.14 -8.74
C LEU A 3 -4.90 19.71 -9.67
N TYR A 4 -5.70 18.72 -9.27
CA TYR A 4 -6.82 18.22 -10.06
C TYR A 4 -7.97 19.21 -10.25
N ASN A 5 -8.12 20.23 -9.39
CA ASN A 5 -9.16 21.23 -9.58
C ASN A 5 -8.89 22.09 -10.81
N ALA A 6 -7.62 22.20 -11.25
CA ALA A 6 -7.25 22.88 -12.48
C ALA A 6 -7.67 22.12 -13.74
N TRP A 7 -8.01 20.83 -13.62
CA TRP A 7 -8.48 20.00 -14.74
C TRP A 7 -10.02 19.94 -14.83
N LEU A 8 -10.73 20.60 -13.92
CA LEU A 8 -12.18 20.68 -13.96
C LEU A 8 -12.65 21.64 -15.06
N PRO A 9 -13.86 21.45 -15.62
CA PRO A 9 -14.47 22.44 -16.51
C PRO A 9 -14.46 23.84 -15.88
N PRO A 10 -14.20 24.92 -16.65
CA PRO A 10 -13.96 26.26 -16.09
C PRO A 10 -15.04 26.76 -15.11
N SER A 11 -16.32 26.50 -15.40
CA SER A 11 -17.44 26.87 -14.53
C SER A 11 -17.41 26.17 -13.18
N VAL A 12 -17.04 24.88 -13.17
CA VAL A 12 -16.92 24.09 -11.93
C VAL A 12 -15.68 24.55 -11.15
N ALA A 13 -14.56 24.79 -11.84
CA ALA A 13 -13.33 25.28 -11.22
C ALA A 13 -13.53 26.63 -10.52
N GLU A 14 -14.35 27.52 -11.07
CA GLU A 14 -14.67 28.81 -10.44
C GLU A 14 -15.47 28.63 -9.13
N GLU A 15 -16.46 27.74 -9.11
CA GLU A 15 -17.21 27.42 -7.89
C GLU A 15 -16.33 26.81 -6.79
N THR A 16 -15.28 26.04 -7.15
CA THR A 16 -14.35 25.50 -6.13
C THR A 16 -13.64 26.57 -5.32
N LYS A 17 -13.52 27.81 -5.82
CA LYS A 17 -12.90 28.92 -5.08
C LYS A 17 -13.72 29.34 -3.86
N LYS A 18 -15.04 29.11 -3.88
CA LYS A 18 -15.95 29.45 -2.78
C LYS A 18 -15.97 28.39 -1.67
N GLU A 19 -15.30 27.25 -1.87
CA GLU A 19 -15.29 26.14 -0.90
C GLU A 19 -14.66 26.55 0.44
N GLY A 20 -13.64 27.42 0.43
CA GLY A 20 -13.01 27.93 1.65
C GLY A 20 -14.01 28.67 2.54
N GLU A 21 -14.73 29.65 1.97
CA GLU A 21 -15.76 30.42 2.70
C GLU A 21 -16.94 29.54 3.14
N ALA A 22 -17.33 28.56 2.32
CA ALA A 22 -18.34 27.57 2.68
C ALA A 22 -17.88 26.74 3.89
N PHE A 23 -16.61 26.33 3.93
CA PHE A 23 -16.02 25.61 5.06
C PHE A 23 -16.02 26.46 6.33
N SER A 24 -15.58 27.72 6.28
CA SER A 24 -15.59 28.63 7.45
C SER A 24 -17.01 28.82 8.01
N ARG A 25 -18.03 28.93 7.15
CA ARG A 25 -19.44 28.98 7.56
C ARG A 25 -19.90 27.69 8.25
N VAL A 26 -19.47 26.53 7.74
CA VAL A 26 -19.74 25.23 8.37
C VAL A 26 -19.09 25.15 9.74
N VAL A 27 -17.83 25.57 9.90
CA VAL A 27 -17.13 25.58 11.19
C VAL A 27 -17.84 26.50 12.20
N SER A 28 -18.25 27.68 11.76
CA SER A 28 -19.01 28.62 12.60
C SER A 28 -20.36 28.05 13.04
N SER A 29 -21.10 27.45 12.11
CA SER A 29 -22.42 26.84 12.38
C SER A 29 -22.31 25.60 13.26
N MET A 30 -21.22 24.84 13.12
CA MET A 30 -20.89 23.70 13.95
C MET A 30 -20.61 24.15 15.39
N ARG A 31 -19.79 25.20 15.57
CA ARG A 31 -19.53 25.79 16.90
C ARG A 31 -20.81 26.26 17.57
N SER A 32 -21.70 26.95 16.85
CA SER A 32 -22.97 27.44 17.39
C SER A 32 -24.00 26.33 17.67
N SER A 33 -23.82 25.13 17.10
CA SER A 33 -24.72 24.00 17.33
C SER A 33 -24.49 23.34 18.69
N TYR A 34 -23.30 23.50 19.27
CA TYR A 34 -22.98 23.01 20.61
C TYR A 34 -23.32 24.08 21.65
N LYS A 35 -24.08 23.71 22.67
CA LYS A 35 -24.44 24.57 23.79
C LYS A 35 -23.93 23.93 25.08
N PRO A 36 -22.95 24.52 25.79
CA PRO A 36 -22.41 23.95 27.02
C PRO A 36 -23.46 23.69 28.11
N GLU A 37 -24.54 24.47 28.11
CA GLU A 37 -25.65 24.33 29.07
C GLU A 37 -26.56 23.12 28.82
N ASP A 38 -26.53 22.57 27.60
CA ASP A 38 -27.34 21.42 27.21
C ASP A 38 -26.43 20.24 26.85
N PRO A 39 -26.29 19.24 27.74
CA PRO A 39 -25.48 18.05 27.48
C PRO A 39 -25.88 17.30 26.20
N ASP A 40 -27.14 17.36 25.78
CA ASP A 40 -27.66 16.67 24.58
C ASP A 40 -27.41 17.44 23.28
N SER A 41 -27.03 18.72 23.36
CA SER A 41 -26.65 19.54 22.20
C SER A 41 -25.51 18.93 21.38
N VAL A 42 -24.70 18.08 22.00
CA VAL A 42 -23.64 17.31 21.35
C VAL A 42 -24.17 16.47 20.18
N TYR A 43 -25.38 15.91 20.26
CA TYR A 43 -25.97 15.14 19.15
C TYR A 43 -26.28 16.02 17.93
N ALA A 44 -26.62 17.29 18.15
CA ALA A 44 -26.87 18.25 17.06
C ALA A 44 -25.60 18.53 16.24
N THR A 45 -24.41 18.27 16.80
CA THR A 45 -23.12 18.45 16.11
C THR A 45 -22.84 17.35 15.08
N LEU A 46 -23.45 16.16 15.23
CA LEU A 46 -23.14 14.98 14.42
C LEU A 46 -23.47 15.15 12.94
N LYS A 47 -24.47 15.98 12.61
CA LYS A 47 -24.84 16.29 11.23
C LYS A 47 -23.72 16.96 10.45
N TRP A 48 -22.82 17.67 11.13
CA TRP A 48 -21.70 18.37 10.50
C TRP A 48 -20.56 17.42 10.13
N ILE A 49 -20.49 16.23 10.73
CA ILE A 49 -19.43 15.25 10.46
C ILE A 49 -19.46 14.77 9.01
N SER A 50 -20.65 14.52 8.44
CA SER A 50 -20.78 14.14 7.03
C SER A 50 -20.34 15.29 6.11
N VAL A 51 -20.71 16.53 6.44
CA VAL A 51 -20.32 17.72 5.68
C VAL A 51 -18.80 17.90 5.70
N LEU A 52 -18.16 17.82 6.88
CA LEU A 52 -16.70 17.87 7.01
C LEU A 52 -16.02 16.76 6.19
N ASP A 53 -16.57 15.55 6.20
CA ASP A 53 -16.02 14.44 5.41
C ASP A 53 -16.07 14.70 3.90
N VAL A 54 -17.13 15.37 3.41
CA VAL A 54 -17.23 15.76 2.00
C VAL A 54 -16.08 16.70 1.61
N PHE A 55 -15.81 17.75 2.39
CA PHE A 55 -14.67 18.65 2.15
C PHE A 55 -13.32 17.92 2.21
N LEU A 56 -13.19 16.93 3.11
CA LEU A 56 -11.97 16.12 3.19
C LEU A 56 -11.76 15.29 1.91
N LYS A 57 -12.80 14.60 1.45
CA LYS A 57 -12.81 13.75 0.25
C LYS A 57 -12.63 14.54 -1.04
N ALA A 58 -13.30 15.69 -1.15
CA ALA A 58 -13.17 16.63 -2.26
C ALA A 58 -11.76 17.27 -2.35
N LYS A 59 -10.94 17.12 -1.31
CA LYS A 59 -9.61 17.75 -1.20
C LYS A 59 -9.67 19.27 -1.35
N SER A 60 -10.75 19.86 -0.85
CA SER A 60 -11.01 21.30 -0.84
C SER A 60 -9.86 22.08 -0.22
N ASP A 61 -9.63 23.27 -0.77
CA ASP A 61 -8.64 24.22 -0.26
C ASP A 61 -9.31 25.04 0.87
N VAL A 62 -8.88 24.79 2.10
CA VAL A 62 -9.51 25.33 3.32
C VAL A 62 -8.45 26.01 4.18
N ALA A 63 -8.86 27.05 4.90
CA ALA A 63 -8.01 27.78 5.83
C ALA A 63 -7.51 26.87 6.97
N LEU A 64 -6.23 26.99 7.33
CA LEU A 64 -5.64 26.13 8.38
C LEU A 64 -6.16 26.49 9.76
N GLU A 65 -6.57 27.74 9.97
CA GLU A 65 -7.22 28.26 11.17
C GLU A 65 -8.54 27.54 11.42
N ASP A 66 -9.36 27.38 10.37
CA ASP A 66 -10.63 26.65 10.45
C ASP A 66 -10.42 25.17 10.72
N VAL A 67 -9.41 24.55 10.11
CA VAL A 67 -9.06 23.15 10.37
C VAL A 67 -8.60 22.97 11.82
N THR A 68 -7.82 23.90 12.34
CA THR A 68 -7.36 23.92 13.74
C THR A 68 -8.57 24.03 14.67
N ALA A 69 -9.50 24.94 14.40
CA ALA A 69 -10.73 25.09 15.16
C ALA A 69 -11.59 23.82 15.14
N VAL A 70 -11.71 23.11 14.01
CA VAL A 70 -12.42 21.82 13.92
C VAL A 70 -11.77 20.77 14.83
N VAL A 71 -10.44 20.71 14.86
CA VAL A 71 -9.73 19.75 15.71
C VAL A 71 -9.93 20.07 17.19
N GLU A 72 -9.80 21.34 17.59
CA GLU A 72 -10.00 21.78 18.97
C GLU A 72 -11.43 21.51 19.46
N ILE A 73 -12.43 21.96 18.70
CA ILE A 73 -13.84 21.73 19.02
C ILE A 73 -14.14 20.22 19.05
N GLY A 74 -13.63 19.46 18.08
CA GLY A 74 -13.86 18.01 18.06
C GLY A 74 -13.22 17.29 19.25
N LEU A 75 -12.04 17.70 19.71
CA LEU A 75 -11.39 17.15 20.90
C LEU A 75 -12.14 17.52 22.18
N GLU A 76 -12.65 18.75 22.28
CA GLU A 76 -13.53 19.20 23.37
C GLU A 76 -14.81 18.35 23.41
N LEU A 77 -15.52 18.24 22.28
CA LEU A 77 -16.73 17.42 22.16
C LEU A 77 -16.45 15.96 22.50
N PHE A 78 -15.31 15.41 22.09
CA PHE A 78 -14.90 14.06 22.45
C PHE A 78 -14.72 13.91 23.97
N GLY A 79 -14.12 14.90 24.63
CA GLY A 79 -13.87 14.90 26.07
C GLY A 79 -15.14 15.06 26.92
N VAL A 80 -16.06 15.93 26.51
CA VAL A 80 -17.34 16.16 27.23
C VAL A 80 -18.29 14.98 27.11
N SER A 81 -18.17 14.18 26.04
CA SER A 81 -19.07 13.08 25.71
C SER A 81 -18.76 11.76 26.45
N GLN A 82 -18.33 11.80 27.71
CA GLN A 82 -17.81 10.62 28.43
C GLN A 82 -18.80 9.43 28.45
N ASP A 83 -20.09 9.72 28.60
CA ASP A 83 -21.16 8.70 28.66
C ASP A 83 -21.86 8.47 27.32
N LYS A 84 -21.36 9.07 26.22
CA LYS A 84 -21.99 9.05 24.89
C LYS A 84 -21.01 8.50 23.86
N LEU A 85 -20.71 7.20 23.91
CA LEU A 85 -19.63 6.64 23.10
C LEU A 85 -19.96 6.69 21.60
N TYR A 86 -21.24 6.68 21.21
CA TYR A 86 -21.61 6.87 19.80
C TYR A 86 -21.09 8.22 19.26
N VAL A 87 -21.21 9.29 20.03
CA VAL A 87 -20.68 10.60 19.67
C VAL A 87 -19.16 10.54 19.57
N GLN A 88 -18.49 9.99 20.60
CA GLN A 88 -17.03 9.86 20.64
C GLN A 88 -16.51 9.06 19.43
N VAL A 89 -17.19 7.99 19.03
CA VAL A 89 -16.85 7.21 17.82
C VAL A 89 -16.91 8.08 16.57
N ARG A 90 -18.00 8.83 16.37
CA ARG A 90 -18.21 9.64 15.17
C ARG A 90 -17.17 10.77 15.10
N TRP A 91 -16.97 11.49 16.20
CA TRP A 91 -15.97 12.57 16.30
C TRP A 91 -14.53 12.07 16.23
N GLY A 92 -14.20 11.00 16.95
CA GLY A 92 -12.87 10.39 16.92
C GLY A 92 -12.46 9.97 15.50
N ASN A 93 -13.37 9.35 14.74
CA ASN A 93 -13.10 8.92 13.37
C ASN A 93 -12.87 10.09 12.39
N ILE A 94 -13.63 11.19 12.50
CA ILE A 94 -13.39 12.37 11.66
C ILE A 94 -12.11 13.10 12.06
N LEU A 95 -11.83 13.24 13.36
CA LEU A 95 -10.60 13.84 13.87
C LEU A 95 -9.36 13.08 13.38
N VAL A 96 -9.36 11.74 13.42
CA VAL A 96 -8.27 10.92 12.86
C VAL A 96 -8.04 11.26 11.38
N ARG A 97 -9.10 11.42 10.59
CA ARG A 97 -8.99 11.78 9.16
C ARG A 97 -8.42 13.20 8.97
N VAL A 98 -8.92 14.18 9.72
CA VAL A 98 -8.43 15.57 9.68
C VAL A 98 -6.97 15.65 10.09
N LEU A 99 -6.62 15.11 11.27
CA LEU A 99 -5.25 15.11 11.81
C LEU A 99 -4.27 14.41 10.87
N ASN A 100 -4.65 13.29 10.24
CA ASN A 100 -3.77 12.58 9.30
C ASN A 100 -3.59 13.32 7.98
N LYS A 101 -4.62 14.03 7.48
CA LYS A 101 -4.54 14.83 6.24
C LYS A 101 -3.67 16.08 6.41
N TYR A 102 -3.86 16.83 7.49
CA TYR A 102 -3.17 18.11 7.73
C TYR A 102 -1.94 18.00 8.64
N ARG A 103 -1.55 16.79 9.04
CA ARG A 103 -0.52 16.43 10.02
C ARG A 103 0.69 17.36 10.17
N LYS A 104 1.35 17.73 9.06
CA LYS A 104 2.58 18.55 9.08
C LYS A 104 2.31 20.06 9.08
N LYS A 105 1.09 20.48 8.72
CA LYS A 105 0.66 21.87 8.55
C LYS A 105 0.02 22.45 9.82
N LEU A 106 -0.38 21.60 10.75
CA LEU A 106 -1.02 22.01 12.00
C LEU A 106 0.02 22.29 13.08
N ALA A 107 -0.18 23.37 13.83
CA ALA A 107 0.52 23.69 15.06
C ALA A 107 -0.48 23.60 16.22
N LEU A 108 -0.51 22.45 16.89
CA LEU A 108 -1.45 22.14 17.97
C LEU A 108 -0.70 21.59 19.18
N LYS A 109 -1.26 21.78 20.37
CA LYS A 109 -0.85 21.12 21.61
C LYS A 109 -2.01 20.31 22.16
N VAL A 110 -1.83 19.00 22.29
CA VAL A 110 -2.86 18.09 22.79
C VAL A 110 -2.34 17.40 24.03
N GLN A 111 -3.08 17.50 25.14
CA GLN A 111 -2.73 16.79 26.37
C GLN A 111 -3.07 15.31 26.24
N TRP A 112 -2.16 14.45 26.70
CA TRP A 112 -2.33 13.00 26.58
C TRP A 112 -3.25 12.42 27.67
N ARG A 113 -3.24 13.02 28.87
CA ARG A 113 -3.95 12.54 30.07
C ARG A 113 -5.46 12.39 29.86
N PRO A 114 -6.19 13.37 29.28
CA PRO A 114 -7.64 13.21 29.09
C PRO A 114 -8.01 12.04 28.17
N LEU A 115 -7.19 11.76 27.15
CA LEU A 115 -7.38 10.61 26.25
C LEU A 115 -7.11 9.29 26.98
N TYR A 116 -6.11 9.27 27.86
CA TYR A 116 -5.80 8.11 28.71
C TYR A 116 -6.91 7.85 29.72
N ASP A 117 -7.36 8.87 30.45
CA ASP A 117 -8.42 8.75 31.44
C ASP A 117 -9.73 8.28 30.82
N THR A 118 -10.10 8.80 29.64
CA THR A 118 -11.27 8.32 28.89
C THR A 118 -11.11 6.86 28.48
N LEU A 119 -9.94 6.46 27.97
CA LEU A 119 -9.66 5.08 27.59
C LEU A 119 -9.79 4.13 28.79
N VAL A 120 -9.20 4.49 29.93
CA VAL A 120 -9.22 3.69 31.16
C VAL A 120 -10.63 3.63 31.75
N HIS A 121 -11.30 4.76 31.89
CA HIS A 121 -12.64 4.84 32.48
C HIS A 121 -13.66 4.03 31.68
N THR A 122 -13.64 4.13 30.35
CA THR A 122 -14.59 3.39 29.49
C THR A 122 -14.24 1.92 29.33
N HIS A 123 -12.96 1.57 29.17
CA HIS A 123 -12.58 0.22 28.74
C HIS A 123 -12.00 -0.67 29.83
N PHE A 124 -11.44 -0.08 30.89
CA PHE A 124 -10.81 -0.80 32.00
C PHE A 124 -11.68 -0.83 33.27
N SER A 125 -12.81 -0.11 33.30
CA SER A 125 -13.79 -0.24 34.39
C SER A 125 -14.65 -1.52 34.24
N ARG A 126 -15.07 -2.07 35.38
CA ARG A 126 -15.96 -3.26 35.45
C ARG A 126 -17.39 -2.96 35.00
N SER A 127 -17.74 -1.70 34.77
CA SER A 127 -19.07 -1.31 34.30
C SER A 127 -19.17 -1.51 32.79
N THR A 128 -20.06 -2.40 32.36
CA THR A 128 -20.52 -2.45 30.97
C THR A 128 -21.69 -1.48 30.86
N GLY A 129 -21.41 -0.24 30.47
CA GLY A 129 -22.44 0.78 30.25
C GLY A 129 -23.53 0.32 29.26
N PRO A 130 -24.66 1.03 29.19
CA PRO A 130 -25.88 0.60 28.50
C PRO A 130 -25.76 0.51 26.97
N GLU A 131 -24.72 1.10 26.37
CA GLU A 131 -24.58 1.23 24.91
C GLU A 131 -24.18 -0.06 24.16
N GLY A 132 -23.86 -1.13 24.90
CA GLY A 132 -23.59 -2.46 24.34
C GLY A 132 -22.18 -2.64 23.76
N TRP A 133 -21.84 -3.91 23.47
CA TRP A 133 -20.46 -4.31 23.16
C TRP A 133 -19.94 -3.80 21.80
N ARG A 134 -20.81 -3.69 20.78
CA ARG A 134 -20.41 -3.26 19.42
C ARG A 134 -19.95 -1.81 19.39
N VAL A 135 -20.68 -0.91 20.07
CA VAL A 135 -20.33 0.51 20.15
C VAL A 135 -19.03 0.67 20.95
N ARG A 136 -18.89 -0.06 22.07
CA ARG A 136 -17.64 -0.07 22.85
C ARG A 136 -16.43 -0.52 22.02
N GLN A 137 -16.56 -1.59 21.21
CA GLN A 137 -15.47 -2.01 20.32
C GLN A 137 -15.10 -0.91 19.32
N ARG A 138 -16.10 -0.29 18.65
CA ARG A 138 -15.85 0.82 17.72
C ARG A 138 -15.23 2.03 18.42
N HIS A 139 -15.66 2.32 19.64
CA HIS A 139 -15.10 3.40 20.45
C HIS A 139 -13.63 3.14 20.76
N PHE A 140 -13.30 1.91 21.15
CA PHE A 140 -11.93 1.48 21.40
C PHE A 140 -11.02 1.68 20.17
N GLU A 141 -11.49 1.26 18.99
CA GLU A 141 -10.77 1.46 17.73
C GLU A 141 -10.60 2.96 17.39
N ALA A 142 -11.63 3.77 17.64
CA ALA A 142 -11.61 5.21 17.39
C ALA A 142 -10.65 5.95 18.32
N ILE A 143 -10.72 5.74 19.64
CA ILE A 143 -9.87 6.42 20.62
C ILE A 143 -8.40 6.02 20.48
N THR A 144 -8.09 4.75 20.23
CA THR A 144 -6.71 4.30 20.04
C THR A 144 -6.11 4.85 18.74
N SER A 145 -6.92 4.96 17.68
CA SER A 145 -6.54 5.63 16.43
C SER A 145 -6.34 7.14 16.63
N LEU A 146 -7.22 7.78 17.41
CA LEU A 146 -7.13 9.20 17.76
C LEU A 146 -5.85 9.50 18.54
N VAL A 147 -5.54 8.74 19.59
CA VAL A 147 -4.29 8.87 20.36
C VAL A 147 -3.07 8.79 19.44
N ARG A 148 -3.04 7.81 18.52
CA ARG A 148 -1.92 7.66 17.57
C ARG A 148 -1.75 8.87 16.64
N SER A 149 -2.84 9.51 16.23
CA SER A 149 -2.84 10.73 15.43
C SER A 149 -2.47 11.97 16.25
N CYS A 150 -2.94 12.07 17.50
CA CYS A 150 -2.66 13.17 18.43
C CYS A 150 -1.23 13.16 18.97
N ARG A 151 -0.58 12.01 19.07
CA ARG A 151 0.75 11.84 19.67
C ARG A 151 1.86 12.74 19.12
N ARG A 152 1.74 13.23 17.89
CA ARG A 152 2.71 14.21 17.32
C ARG A 152 2.61 15.58 17.99
N PHE A 153 1.45 15.90 18.56
CA PHE A 153 1.09 17.19 19.14
C PHE A 153 1.18 17.20 20.66
N PHE A 154 1.72 16.15 21.28
CA PHE A 154 1.94 16.14 22.73
C PHE A 154 3.04 17.14 23.09
N PRO A 155 2.85 17.95 24.16
CA PRO A 155 3.81 18.98 24.54
C PRO A 155 5.15 18.37 25.01
N ALA A 156 6.17 19.22 25.11
CA ALA A 156 7.44 18.86 25.76
C ALA A 156 7.20 18.36 27.20
N GLY A 157 7.99 17.37 27.64
CA GLY A 157 7.84 16.73 28.95
C GLY A 157 6.88 15.54 28.99
N SER A 158 5.93 15.44 28.06
CA SER A 158 4.96 14.33 28.02
C SER A 158 5.62 12.96 27.90
N ALA A 159 6.75 12.81 27.20
CA ALA A 159 7.46 11.53 27.14
C ALA A 159 7.97 11.07 28.51
N SER A 160 8.50 11.99 29.32
CA SER A 160 8.98 11.70 30.66
C SER A 160 7.84 11.34 31.60
N GLU A 161 6.74 12.10 31.57
CA GLU A 161 5.52 11.80 32.34
C GLU A 161 4.96 10.41 32.01
N ILE A 162 4.74 10.14 30.71
CA ILE A 162 4.19 8.86 30.23
C ILE A 162 5.12 7.69 30.62
N TRP A 163 6.43 7.87 30.50
CA TRP A 163 7.39 6.86 30.92
C TRP A 163 7.29 6.62 32.42
N SER A 164 7.32 7.67 33.25
CA SER A 164 7.25 7.54 34.71
C SER A 164 5.96 6.86 35.20
N GLU A 165 4.82 7.16 34.56
CA GLU A 165 3.52 6.55 34.89
C GLU A 165 3.52 5.04 34.64
N PHE A 166 4.04 4.60 33.48
CA PHE A 166 3.93 3.21 33.04
C PHE A 166 5.16 2.35 33.34
N SER A 167 6.31 2.96 33.64
CA SER A 167 7.53 2.22 33.98
C SER A 167 7.37 1.38 35.24
N SER A 168 6.71 1.91 36.27
CA SER A 168 6.43 1.18 37.52
C SER A 168 5.64 -0.10 37.28
N LEU A 169 4.70 -0.08 36.32
CA LEU A 169 3.90 -1.25 35.95
C LEU A 169 4.74 -2.37 35.32
N MET A 170 5.89 -2.03 34.74
CA MET A 170 6.81 -2.93 34.02
C MET A 170 7.99 -3.41 34.86
N GLU A 171 8.12 -2.96 36.12
CA GLU A 171 9.22 -3.35 37.01
C GLU A 171 9.22 -4.85 37.35
N ASN A 172 8.03 -5.47 37.40
CA ASN A 172 7.88 -6.91 37.58
C ASN A 172 7.42 -7.58 36.28
N PRO A 173 8.35 -8.12 35.46
CA PRO A 173 8.04 -8.71 34.15
C PRO A 173 7.04 -9.86 34.21
N TRP A 174 6.88 -10.50 35.38
CA TRP A 174 6.01 -11.66 35.58
C TRP A 174 4.57 -11.27 35.95
N HIS A 175 4.31 -10.00 36.25
CA HIS A 175 2.98 -9.52 36.60
C HIS A 175 2.20 -9.06 35.37
N ASN A 176 0.89 -9.29 35.36
CA ASN A 176 0.00 -8.95 34.25
C ASN A 176 0.01 -7.44 33.89
N SER A 177 0.29 -6.58 34.87
CA SER A 177 0.45 -5.13 34.67
C SER A 177 1.55 -4.79 33.68
N SER A 178 2.60 -5.61 33.56
CA SER A 178 3.70 -5.35 32.64
C SER A 178 3.21 -5.33 31.19
N PHE A 179 2.34 -6.26 30.82
CA PHE A 179 1.76 -6.31 29.48
C PHE A 179 0.87 -5.08 29.19
N GLU A 180 0.11 -4.61 30.18
CA GLU A 180 -0.69 -3.39 30.05
C GLU A 180 0.19 -2.15 29.94
N GLY A 181 1.20 -2.02 30.80
CA GLY A 181 2.19 -0.95 30.78
C GLY A 181 2.89 -0.84 29.42
N SER A 182 3.39 -1.96 28.87
CA SER A 182 4.03 -1.98 27.54
C SER A 182 3.06 -1.61 26.41
N GLY A 183 1.79 -1.99 26.52
CA GLY A 183 0.73 -1.60 25.59
C GLY A 183 0.47 -0.08 25.61
N PHE A 184 0.37 0.50 26.81
CA PHE A 184 0.20 1.95 26.98
C PHE A 184 1.42 2.73 26.51
N VAL A 185 2.64 2.27 26.82
CA VAL A 185 3.88 2.88 26.32
C VAL A 185 3.92 2.86 24.79
N ARG A 186 3.56 1.75 24.13
CA ARG A 186 3.47 1.71 22.66
C ARG A 186 2.45 2.71 22.13
N LEU A 187 1.31 2.86 22.79
CA LEU A 187 0.22 3.71 22.35
C LEU A 187 0.56 5.19 22.52
N PHE A 188 0.94 5.61 23.73
CA PHE A 188 1.06 7.01 24.14
C PHE A 188 2.46 7.60 23.96
N LEU A 189 3.55 6.86 24.19
CA LEU A 189 4.90 7.44 24.25
C LEU A 189 5.25 8.22 22.97
N PRO A 190 5.40 9.56 23.01
CA PRO A 190 5.54 10.40 21.83
C PRO A 190 6.98 10.43 21.31
N THR A 191 7.13 10.34 19.99
CA THR A 191 8.43 10.45 19.31
C THR A 191 8.49 11.73 18.46
N ASN A 192 7.95 12.84 18.95
CA ASN A 192 7.96 14.14 18.26
C ASN A 192 9.21 14.97 18.64
N LEU A 193 9.48 16.03 17.88
CA LEU A 193 10.67 16.86 18.06
C LEU A 193 10.77 17.46 19.48
N GLU A 194 9.65 17.82 20.08
CA GLU A 194 9.59 18.44 21.41
C GLU A 194 9.96 17.50 22.56
N ASN A 195 9.94 16.18 22.33
CA ASN A 195 10.27 15.18 23.34
C ASN A 195 11.55 14.41 22.97
N GLN A 196 12.39 14.93 22.06
CA GLN A 196 13.61 14.26 21.62
C GLN A 196 14.61 14.07 22.77
N ASP A 197 14.70 15.03 23.69
CA ASP A 197 15.68 15.06 24.79
C ASP A 197 15.50 13.90 25.78
N PHE A 198 14.31 13.31 25.83
CA PHE A 198 14.02 12.12 26.64
C PHE A 198 14.78 10.87 26.16
N TYR A 199 15.07 10.77 24.87
CA TYR A 199 15.61 9.56 24.24
C TYR A 199 17.13 9.51 24.32
N THR A 200 17.67 9.31 25.52
CA THR A 200 19.11 9.19 25.76
C THR A 200 19.64 7.77 25.50
N ASN A 201 20.97 7.63 25.38
CA ASN A 201 21.61 6.31 25.29
C ASN A 201 21.32 5.43 26.52
N ASP A 202 21.15 6.03 27.70
CA ASP A 202 20.76 5.30 28.91
C ASP A 202 19.33 4.80 28.84
N TRP A 203 18.41 5.59 28.29
CA TRP A 203 17.04 5.13 28.04
C TRP A 203 17.03 3.95 27.07
N VAL A 204 17.84 3.98 26.00
CA VAL A 204 17.97 2.86 25.06
C VAL A 204 18.47 1.62 25.78
N ARG A 205 19.55 1.72 26.56
CA ARG A 205 20.09 0.61 27.34
C ARG A 205 19.04 -0.03 28.25
N LYS A 206 18.39 0.80 29.10
CA LYS A 206 17.31 0.34 30.00
C LYS A 206 16.18 -0.32 29.23
N THR A 207 15.80 0.23 28.08
CA THR A 207 14.74 -0.34 27.24
C THR A 207 15.14 -1.67 26.64
N MET A 208 16.41 -1.85 26.26
CA MET A 208 16.92 -3.13 25.76
C MET A 208 16.95 -4.20 26.85
N GLU A 209 17.34 -3.84 28.07
CA GLU A 209 17.29 -4.72 29.26
C GLU A 209 15.84 -5.11 29.60
N LEU A 210 14.91 -4.15 29.58
CA LEU A 210 13.47 -4.41 29.75
C LEU A 210 12.91 -5.31 28.65
N TRP A 211 13.35 -5.15 27.40
CA TRP A 211 12.95 -6.04 26.32
C TRP A 211 13.53 -7.46 26.53
N GLU A 212 14.67 -7.61 27.18
CA GLU A 212 15.24 -8.92 27.54
C GLU A 212 14.49 -9.63 28.66
N SER A 213 13.90 -8.87 29.58
CA SER A 213 13.27 -9.39 30.81
C SER A 213 12.18 -10.46 30.59
N ILE A 214 11.45 -10.41 29.47
CA ILE A 214 10.44 -11.42 29.10
C ILE A 214 10.87 -12.10 27.80
N PRO A 215 11.56 -13.25 27.89
CA PRO A 215 11.88 -14.03 26.69
C PRO A 215 10.60 -14.62 26.09
N ASN A 216 10.64 -14.95 24.81
CA ASN A 216 9.66 -15.84 24.16
C ASN A 216 8.19 -15.36 24.20
N CYS A 217 7.95 -14.03 24.24
CA CYS A 217 6.61 -13.45 24.21
C CYS A 217 6.40 -12.57 22.95
N GLN A 218 5.63 -13.06 21.98
CA GLN A 218 5.30 -12.31 20.76
C GLN A 218 4.59 -10.98 21.02
N PHE A 219 3.73 -10.94 22.05
CA PHE A 219 3.06 -9.70 22.43
C PHE A 219 4.05 -8.65 22.89
N TRP A 220 4.94 -9.01 23.81
CA TRP A 220 6.01 -8.16 24.35
C TRP A 220 6.93 -7.66 23.24
N ASN A 221 7.42 -8.58 22.41
CA ASN A 221 8.28 -8.29 21.27
C ASN A 221 7.62 -7.30 20.29
N SER A 222 6.32 -7.45 20.04
CA SER A 222 5.56 -6.54 19.17
C SER A 222 5.41 -5.13 19.76
N GLN A 223 5.32 -4.99 21.09
CA GLN A 223 5.24 -3.67 21.72
C GLN A 223 6.57 -2.92 21.56
N TRP A 224 7.67 -3.56 21.96
CA TRP A 224 9.00 -2.93 21.97
C TRP A 224 9.55 -2.69 20.58
N SER A 225 9.40 -3.64 19.65
CA SER A 225 9.77 -3.41 18.25
C SER A 225 9.05 -2.19 17.67
N ALA A 226 7.78 -1.97 17.98
CA ALA A 226 7.02 -0.81 17.52
C ALA A 226 7.44 0.51 18.18
N VAL A 227 7.92 0.50 19.43
CA VAL A 227 8.49 1.69 20.09
C VAL A 227 9.86 2.01 19.49
N ILE A 228 10.78 1.04 19.49
CA ILE A 228 12.15 1.18 18.98
C ILE A 228 12.16 1.61 17.51
N ALA A 229 11.33 1.01 16.66
CA ALA A 229 11.23 1.41 15.25
C ALA A 229 10.77 2.87 15.05
N ARG A 230 10.04 3.46 16.00
CA ARG A 230 9.66 4.88 15.95
C ARG A 230 10.79 5.80 16.38
N VAL A 231 11.56 5.39 17.39
CA VAL A 231 12.75 6.11 17.88
C VAL A 231 13.80 6.14 16.79
N ILE A 232 14.19 4.97 16.25
CA ILE A 232 15.14 4.82 15.14
C ILE A 232 14.77 5.72 13.95
N LYS A 233 13.48 5.77 13.59
CA LYS A 233 13.02 6.54 12.44
C LYS A 233 13.13 8.06 12.66
N ASN A 234 12.93 8.54 13.88
CA ASN A 234 12.74 9.96 14.15
C ASN A 234 13.99 10.64 14.72
N TYR A 235 14.94 9.88 15.27
CA TYR A 235 16.10 10.43 15.96
C TYR A 235 17.40 9.85 15.40
N ASP A 236 18.18 10.70 14.74
CA ASP A 236 19.43 10.31 14.10
C ASP A 236 20.65 10.36 15.03
N PHE A 237 20.54 11.03 16.18
CA PHE A 237 21.63 11.22 17.15
C PHE A 237 21.88 10.00 18.05
N VAL A 238 20.96 9.04 18.08
CA VAL A 238 21.09 7.82 18.88
C VAL A 238 21.98 6.84 18.14
N ASP A 239 23.07 6.41 18.78
CA ASP A 239 23.93 5.36 18.24
C ASP A 239 23.36 3.98 18.54
N TRP A 240 23.04 3.25 17.47
CA TRP A 240 22.46 1.90 17.54
C TRP A 240 23.48 0.80 17.23
N GLU A 241 24.71 1.13 16.82
CA GLU A 241 25.69 0.15 16.31
C GLU A 241 25.97 -0.97 17.32
N CYS A 242 26.16 -0.62 18.60
CA CYS A 242 26.40 -1.61 19.66
C CYS A 242 25.18 -2.51 19.96
N PHE A 243 23.97 -2.09 19.58
CA PHE A 243 22.74 -2.83 19.81
C PHE A 243 22.29 -3.64 18.58
N LEU A 244 22.89 -3.45 17.41
CA LEU A 244 22.49 -4.14 16.18
C LEU A 244 22.51 -5.67 16.31
N PRO A 245 23.56 -6.31 16.87
CA PRO A 245 23.56 -7.77 17.00
C PRO A 245 22.35 -8.30 17.79
N VAL A 246 22.02 -7.63 18.90
CA VAL A 246 20.88 -8.00 19.75
C VAL A 246 19.56 -7.76 19.03
N LEU A 247 19.42 -6.62 18.35
CA LEU A 247 18.20 -6.28 17.60
C LEU A 247 17.94 -7.28 16.47
N PHE A 248 18.94 -7.59 15.66
CA PHE A 248 18.78 -8.51 14.52
C PHE A 248 18.51 -9.95 14.97
N THR A 249 19.11 -10.42 16.06
CA THR A 249 18.76 -11.71 16.66
C THR A 249 17.31 -11.74 17.14
N ARG A 250 16.83 -10.67 17.79
CA ARG A 250 15.42 -10.56 18.20
C ARG A 250 14.48 -10.54 17.00
N TYR A 251 14.82 -9.78 15.95
CA TYR A 251 14.04 -9.73 14.72
C TYR A 251 13.93 -11.10 14.06
N LEU A 252 15.02 -11.87 13.98
CA LEU A 252 15.01 -13.24 13.47
C LEU A 252 14.04 -14.12 14.26
N ASN A 253 14.16 -14.12 15.59
CA ASN A 253 13.33 -14.94 16.47
C ASN A 253 11.83 -14.61 16.35
N MET A 254 11.49 -13.36 16.05
CA MET A 254 10.10 -12.92 15.89
C MET A 254 9.41 -13.48 14.64
N PHE A 255 10.14 -14.02 13.66
CA PHE A 255 9.55 -14.69 12.49
C PHE A 255 9.08 -16.12 12.78
N GLU A 256 9.52 -16.73 13.88
CA GLU A 256 9.12 -18.09 14.31
C GLU A 256 9.34 -19.15 13.22
N VAL A 257 10.44 -19.02 12.48
CA VAL A 257 10.83 -20.01 11.48
C VAL A 257 11.43 -21.26 12.14
N PRO A 258 11.09 -22.48 11.68
CA PRO A 258 11.54 -23.72 12.32
C PRO A 258 13.01 -23.97 12.04
N VAL A 259 13.77 -24.33 13.07
CA VAL A 259 15.18 -24.71 12.96
C VAL A 259 15.29 -26.22 13.15
N ALA A 260 15.84 -26.92 12.16
CA ALA A 260 15.92 -28.38 12.11
C ALA A 260 14.55 -29.06 12.32
N ASN A 261 14.47 -30.08 13.18
CA ASN A 261 13.24 -30.83 13.47
C ASN A 261 12.33 -30.13 14.52
N GLY A 262 12.70 -28.94 14.98
CA GLY A 262 11.95 -28.20 16.00
C GLY A 262 10.72 -27.50 15.42
N SER A 263 9.65 -27.41 16.20
CA SER A 263 8.57 -26.45 15.90
C SER A 263 9.14 -25.04 16.02
N GLY A 264 8.92 -24.17 15.02
CA GLY A 264 9.38 -22.77 15.04
C GLY A 264 8.71 -21.90 16.12
N SER A 265 7.73 -22.43 16.85
CA SER A 265 7.10 -21.78 17.99
C SER A 265 7.91 -21.97 19.27
N TYR A 266 7.86 -20.97 20.14
CA TYR A 266 8.48 -21.07 21.46
C TYR A 266 7.93 -22.26 22.25
N PRO A 267 8.78 -23.10 22.86
CA PRO A 267 8.34 -24.29 23.60
C PRO A 267 7.46 -23.94 24.82
N PHE A 268 7.68 -22.75 25.41
CA PHE A 268 6.89 -22.24 26.54
C PHE A 268 6.46 -20.79 26.24
N PRO A 269 5.34 -20.57 25.52
CA PRO A 269 4.85 -19.22 25.28
C PRO A 269 4.30 -18.63 26.58
N VAL A 270 4.72 -17.39 26.90
CA VAL A 270 4.15 -16.66 28.03
C VAL A 270 2.71 -16.26 27.68
N ASP A 271 1.74 -16.68 28.49
CA ASP A 271 0.35 -16.31 28.24
C ASP A 271 0.12 -14.84 28.58
N VAL A 272 -0.64 -14.18 27.71
CA VAL A 272 -0.96 -12.76 27.81
C VAL A 272 -2.40 -12.66 28.25
N PRO A 273 -2.72 -11.89 29.30
CA PRO A 273 -4.08 -11.74 29.79
C PRO A 273 -5.05 -11.42 28.65
N ARG A 274 -6.20 -12.11 28.64
CA ARG A 274 -7.18 -12.01 27.54
C ARG A 274 -7.63 -10.57 27.28
N ASN A 275 -7.82 -9.79 28.36
CA ASN A 275 -8.18 -8.38 28.27
C ASN A 275 -7.08 -7.58 27.57
N THR A 276 -5.82 -7.70 28.01
CA THR A 276 -4.67 -7.03 27.38
C THR A 276 -4.49 -7.41 25.92
N ARG A 277 -4.69 -8.69 25.57
CA ARG A 277 -4.63 -9.20 24.18
C ARG A 277 -5.75 -8.64 23.30
N PHE A 278 -6.94 -8.42 23.86
CA PHE A 278 -8.05 -7.76 23.17
C PHE A 278 -7.78 -6.27 22.97
N LEU A 279 -7.30 -5.59 24.01
CA LEU A 279 -7.05 -4.14 24.02
C LEU A 279 -5.86 -3.77 23.11
N PHE A 280 -4.71 -4.40 23.30
CA PHE A 280 -3.52 -4.10 22.51
C PHE A 280 -3.32 -5.14 21.42
N SER A 281 -4.38 -5.44 20.66
CA SER A 281 -4.34 -6.53 19.70
C SER A 281 -3.24 -6.34 18.65
N ASN A 282 -2.46 -7.41 18.43
CA ASN A 282 -1.45 -7.46 17.37
C ASN A 282 -2.04 -7.91 16.01
N ARG A 283 -3.35 -8.18 15.94
CA ARG A 283 -4.02 -8.70 14.73
C ARG A 283 -3.87 -7.79 13.52
N THR A 284 -3.76 -6.48 13.72
CA THR A 284 -3.73 -5.50 12.63
C THR A 284 -2.32 -5.14 12.14
N MET A 285 -1.26 -5.43 12.92
CA MET A 285 0.12 -5.07 12.55
C MET A 285 1.07 -6.17 13.01
N THR A 286 1.49 -7.02 12.08
CA THR A 286 2.61 -7.95 12.31
C THR A 286 3.85 -7.14 12.72
N PRO A 287 4.68 -7.66 13.64
CA PRO A 287 5.90 -6.97 14.07
C PRO A 287 6.83 -6.65 12.90
N THR A 288 6.72 -7.43 11.83
CA THR A 288 7.33 -7.27 10.53
C THR A 288 7.42 -5.82 10.03
N LYS A 289 6.36 -5.01 10.18
CA LYS A 289 6.38 -3.61 9.75
C LYS A 289 7.32 -2.75 10.58
N ALA A 290 7.41 -3.05 11.88
CA ALA A 290 8.34 -2.39 12.79
C ALA A 290 9.77 -2.83 12.47
N ILE A 291 10.01 -4.13 12.28
CA ILE A 291 11.31 -4.70 11.89
C ILE A 291 11.81 -4.04 10.60
N ALA A 292 11.01 -4.05 9.53
CA ALA A 292 11.38 -3.45 8.25
C ALA A 292 11.70 -1.96 8.37
N LYS A 293 10.93 -1.23 9.19
CA LYS A 293 11.20 0.18 9.46
C LYS A 293 12.52 0.38 10.20
N SER A 294 12.78 -0.39 11.25
CA SER A 294 14.05 -0.33 11.97
C SER A 294 15.22 -0.57 11.03
N VAL A 295 15.19 -1.68 10.29
CA VAL A 295 16.22 -2.04 9.31
C VAL A 295 16.46 -0.91 8.32
N VAL A 296 15.39 -0.42 7.66
CA VAL A 296 15.52 0.59 6.62
C VAL A 296 16.08 1.90 7.15
N TYR A 297 15.69 2.36 8.34
CA TYR A 297 16.19 3.64 8.88
C TYR A 297 17.54 3.53 9.60
N LEU A 298 17.97 2.33 9.98
CA LEU A 298 19.32 2.06 10.49
C LEU A 298 20.39 2.00 9.37
N LEU A 299 19.99 1.71 8.13
CA LEU A 299 20.93 1.74 6.99
C LEU A 299 21.50 3.15 6.82
N LYS A 300 22.79 3.34 7.02
CA LYS A 300 23.47 4.62 6.83
C LYS A 300 24.82 4.36 6.15
N PRO A 301 25.36 5.30 5.35
CA PRO A 301 26.72 5.15 4.83
C PRO A 301 27.70 4.86 5.97
N GLY A 302 28.49 3.79 5.83
CA GLY A 302 29.44 3.33 6.87
C GLY A 302 28.85 2.48 8.01
N SER A 303 27.53 2.32 8.11
CA SER A 303 26.90 1.49 9.17
C SER A 303 27.10 -0.01 8.93
N SER A 304 27.19 -0.79 10.01
CA SER A 304 27.25 -2.26 9.94
C SER A 304 25.87 -2.91 9.70
N THR A 305 24.79 -2.12 9.65
CA THR A 305 23.40 -2.59 9.44
C THR A 305 23.25 -3.41 8.16
N GLY A 306 23.90 -3.02 7.06
CA GLY A 306 23.83 -3.76 5.80
C GLY A 306 24.32 -5.20 5.92
N LYS A 307 25.42 -5.41 6.66
CA LYS A 307 25.99 -6.75 6.92
C LYS A 307 25.05 -7.60 7.80
N HIS A 308 24.40 -6.98 8.79
CA HIS A 308 23.43 -7.68 9.63
C HIS A 308 22.14 -8.03 8.86
N LEU A 309 21.70 -7.15 7.97
CA LEU A 309 20.57 -7.42 7.08
C LEU A 309 20.88 -8.56 6.12
N GLU A 310 22.07 -8.59 5.52
CA GLU A 310 22.49 -9.70 4.66
C GLU A 310 22.44 -11.03 5.42
N LYS A 311 23.04 -11.12 6.60
CA LYS A 311 22.97 -12.32 7.45
C LYS A 311 21.54 -12.73 7.79
N LEU A 312 20.68 -11.78 8.13
CA LEU A 312 19.27 -12.05 8.40
C LEU A 312 18.56 -12.62 7.16
N VAL A 313 18.83 -12.06 6.00
CA VAL A 313 18.27 -12.52 4.73
C VAL A 313 18.78 -13.90 4.36
N ASP A 314 20.08 -14.17 4.51
CA ASP A 314 20.67 -15.48 4.23
C ASP A 314 20.02 -16.58 5.10
N LEU A 315 19.69 -16.28 6.36
CA LEU A 315 18.99 -17.21 7.26
C LEU A 315 17.52 -17.40 6.88
N LEU A 316 16.87 -16.38 6.29
CA LEU A 316 15.45 -16.41 5.93
C LEU A 316 15.20 -16.89 4.49
N GLU A 317 16.20 -16.83 3.60
CA GLU A 317 16.09 -17.11 2.16
C GLU A 317 15.38 -18.44 1.88
N GLN A 318 15.79 -19.51 2.58
CA GLN A 318 15.25 -20.85 2.36
C GLN A 318 13.73 -20.95 2.59
N TYR A 319 13.15 -20.10 3.44
CA TYR A 319 11.71 -20.11 3.75
C TYR A 319 10.86 -19.37 2.71
N TYR A 320 11.50 -18.66 1.77
CA TYR A 320 10.82 -18.11 0.60
C TYR A 320 10.67 -19.14 -0.52
N HIS A 321 11.41 -20.26 -0.46
CA HIS A 321 11.32 -21.32 -1.45
C HIS A 321 9.89 -21.91 -1.52
N PRO A 322 9.36 -22.22 -2.72
CA PRO A 322 7.96 -22.67 -2.89
C PRO A 322 7.58 -23.93 -2.11
N SER A 323 8.56 -24.80 -1.84
CA SER A 323 8.38 -26.04 -1.08
C SER A 323 8.43 -25.85 0.44
N ASN A 324 8.89 -24.70 0.94
CA ASN A 324 9.13 -24.44 2.36
C ASN A 324 8.08 -23.48 2.96
N GLY A 325 6.89 -23.42 2.34
CA GLY A 325 5.78 -22.62 2.82
C GLY A 325 5.22 -23.13 4.16
N GLY A 326 4.81 -22.21 5.02
CA GLY A 326 4.28 -22.52 6.36
C GLY A 326 3.62 -21.32 7.02
N ARG A 327 3.45 -21.39 8.35
CA ARG A 327 2.81 -20.31 9.15
C ARG A 327 3.56 -18.98 9.05
N TRP A 328 4.87 -19.02 8.84
CA TRP A 328 5.74 -17.85 8.68
C TRP A 328 5.59 -17.17 7.32
N THR A 329 5.07 -17.84 6.28
CA THR A 329 5.04 -17.31 4.91
C THR A 329 4.34 -15.96 4.82
N TYR A 330 3.25 -15.75 5.56
CA TYR A 330 2.58 -14.45 5.63
C TYR A 330 3.45 -13.36 6.27
N SER A 331 4.16 -13.68 7.36
CA SER A 331 5.06 -12.72 8.02
C SER A 331 6.25 -12.36 7.13
N LEU A 332 6.79 -13.33 6.39
CA LEU A 332 7.87 -13.13 5.44
C LEU A 332 7.42 -12.32 4.22
N GLU A 333 6.26 -12.63 3.63
CA GLU A 333 5.68 -11.81 2.53
C GLU A 333 5.57 -10.35 2.95
N ARG A 334 4.95 -10.11 4.12
CA ARG A 334 4.83 -8.77 4.68
C ARG A 334 6.19 -8.12 4.94
N PHE A 335 7.25 -8.89 5.21
CA PHE A 335 8.58 -8.36 5.47
C PHE A 335 9.19 -7.78 4.22
N LEU A 336 9.18 -8.55 3.14
CA LEU A 336 9.63 -8.09 1.83
C LEU A 336 8.85 -6.84 1.40
N LEU A 337 7.52 -6.88 1.49
CA LEU A 337 6.66 -5.75 1.15
C LEU A 337 7.02 -4.48 1.94
N TYR A 338 7.12 -4.59 3.27
CA TYR A 338 7.40 -3.44 4.12
C TYR A 338 8.83 -2.93 4.00
N LEU A 339 9.82 -3.78 3.72
CA LEU A 339 11.19 -3.36 3.43
C LEU A 339 11.21 -2.47 2.20
N VAL A 340 10.65 -2.94 1.08
CA VAL A 340 10.66 -2.21 -0.19
C VAL A 340 9.86 -0.91 -0.10
N ILE A 341 8.63 -0.94 0.42
CA ILE A 341 7.80 0.28 0.57
C ILE A 341 8.45 1.29 1.51
N THR A 342 9.05 0.85 2.61
CA THR A 342 9.68 1.78 3.56
C THR A 342 10.96 2.37 2.98
N PHE A 343 11.74 1.57 2.25
CA PHE A 343 12.94 2.02 1.55
C PHE A 343 12.61 3.05 0.47
N GLN A 344 11.62 2.79 -0.37
CA GLN A 344 11.12 3.75 -1.36
C GLN A 344 10.68 5.07 -0.72
N LYS A 345 9.91 5.01 0.38
CA LYS A 345 9.47 6.20 1.11
C LYS A 345 10.63 7.00 1.71
N ARG A 346 11.67 6.31 2.18
CA ARG A 346 12.89 6.95 2.67
C ARG A 346 13.62 7.64 1.52
N LEU A 347 13.88 6.95 0.42
CA LEU A 347 14.55 7.55 -0.74
C LEU A 347 13.80 8.75 -1.29
N GLN A 348 12.47 8.67 -1.43
CA GLN A 348 11.65 9.80 -1.85
C GLN A 348 11.78 10.98 -0.89
N HIS A 349 11.83 10.73 0.41
CA HIS A 349 12.00 11.78 1.41
C HIS A 349 13.38 12.44 1.32
N GLU A 350 14.44 11.65 1.16
CA GLU A 350 15.81 12.15 0.98
C GLU A 350 15.93 12.95 -0.33
N GLN A 351 15.31 12.49 -1.43
CA GLN A 351 15.30 13.19 -2.71
C GLN A 351 14.59 14.55 -2.65
N LEU A 352 13.45 14.65 -1.96
CA LEU A 352 12.71 15.90 -1.80
C LEU A 352 13.39 16.90 -0.85
N ASN A 353 14.28 16.41 0.02
CA ASN A 353 14.96 17.22 1.04
C ASN A 353 16.44 17.46 0.71
N LYS A 354 16.89 17.25 -0.54
CA LYS A 354 18.29 17.41 -0.94
C LYS A 354 18.86 18.80 -0.63
N ASP A 355 18.02 19.83 -0.61
CA ASP A 355 18.42 21.21 -0.34
C ASP A 355 18.59 21.52 1.16
N ASN A 356 18.17 20.62 2.06
CA ASN A 356 18.37 20.76 3.51
C ASN A 356 19.69 20.09 3.94
N ASP A 357 20.77 20.87 3.89
CA ASP A 357 22.17 20.44 4.00
C ASP A 357 22.54 19.69 5.32
N LYS A 358 21.75 19.85 6.40
CA LYS A 358 22.10 19.36 7.75
C LYS A 358 22.28 17.84 7.88
N HIS A 359 21.69 17.02 6.99
CA HIS A 359 21.72 15.56 7.09
C HIS A 359 22.20 14.86 5.81
N ALA A 360 22.82 15.58 4.88
CA ALA A 360 23.23 15.03 3.59
C ALA A 360 24.16 13.81 3.71
N HIS A 361 25.02 13.77 4.75
CA HIS A 361 25.94 12.66 5.02
C HIS A 361 25.24 11.33 5.43
N LEU A 362 23.96 11.38 5.85
CA LEU A 362 23.18 10.20 6.22
C LEU A 362 22.38 9.61 5.05
N PHE A 363 22.31 10.33 3.93
CA PHE A 363 21.50 9.93 2.78
C PHE A 363 22.12 8.74 2.06
N LEU A 364 21.26 7.88 1.51
CA LEU A 364 21.71 6.65 0.87
C LEU A 364 22.27 6.94 -0.52
N GLY A 365 23.54 6.59 -0.71
CA GLY A 365 24.24 6.70 -1.98
C GLY A 365 23.84 5.60 -2.97
N ARG A 366 24.53 5.57 -4.11
CA ARG A 366 24.44 4.43 -5.03
C ARG A 366 24.97 3.12 -4.42
N PRO A 367 26.11 3.11 -3.68
CA PRO A 367 26.63 1.86 -3.09
C PRO A 367 25.64 1.20 -2.13
N GLU A 368 25.02 1.97 -1.24
CA GLU A 368 24.05 1.47 -0.25
C GLU A 368 22.79 0.95 -0.93
N ARG A 369 22.28 1.66 -1.95
CA ARG A 369 21.13 1.21 -2.76
C ARG A 369 21.44 -0.09 -3.48
N THR A 370 22.59 -0.18 -4.13
CA THR A 370 23.07 -1.40 -4.80
C THR A 370 23.18 -2.57 -3.84
N ALA A 371 23.79 -2.39 -2.66
CA ALA A 371 23.91 -3.44 -1.65
C ALA A 371 22.54 -3.91 -1.15
N PHE A 372 21.63 -2.98 -0.86
CA PHE A 372 20.27 -3.29 -0.42
C PHE A 372 19.49 -4.09 -1.48
N VAL A 373 19.54 -3.67 -2.75
CA VAL A 373 18.88 -4.38 -3.86
C VAL A 373 19.45 -5.79 -4.03
N LYS A 374 20.78 -5.95 -4.00
CA LYS A 374 21.41 -7.29 -4.09
C LYS A 374 20.94 -8.23 -3.00
N ILE A 375 20.84 -7.75 -1.76
CA ILE A 375 20.35 -8.55 -0.64
C ILE A 375 18.89 -8.98 -0.88
N LEU A 376 18.02 -8.05 -1.27
CA LEU A 376 16.60 -8.37 -1.51
C LEU A 376 16.36 -9.26 -2.73
N LEU A 377 17.23 -9.20 -3.74
CA LEU A 377 17.14 -10.09 -4.90
C LEU A 377 17.23 -11.56 -4.49
N LYS A 378 17.97 -11.92 -3.42
CA LYS A 378 17.98 -13.29 -2.87
C LYS A 378 16.58 -13.77 -2.47
N LEU A 379 15.80 -12.91 -1.81
CA LEU A 379 14.44 -13.21 -1.38
C LEU A 379 13.45 -13.24 -2.55
N ILE A 380 13.55 -12.25 -3.45
CA ILE A 380 12.74 -12.14 -4.67
C ILE A 380 12.91 -13.39 -5.53
N ASP A 381 14.16 -13.83 -5.72
CA ASP A 381 14.48 -14.96 -6.56
C ASP A 381 13.85 -16.27 -6.09
N ARG A 382 13.85 -16.50 -4.77
CA ARG A 382 13.20 -17.67 -4.18
C ARG A 382 11.68 -17.54 -4.13
N GLY A 383 11.19 -16.33 -3.86
CA GLY A 383 9.77 -16.06 -3.62
C GLY A 383 8.90 -15.99 -4.88
N GLN A 384 9.48 -15.68 -6.05
CA GLN A 384 8.71 -15.49 -7.29
C GLN A 384 7.85 -16.72 -7.67
N TYR A 385 8.34 -17.93 -7.42
CA TYR A 385 7.61 -19.16 -7.74
C TYR A 385 6.81 -19.72 -6.57
N SER A 386 6.55 -18.91 -5.53
CA SER A 386 5.81 -19.34 -4.35
C SER A 386 4.42 -19.87 -4.72
N LYS A 387 4.00 -20.96 -4.07
CA LYS A 387 2.63 -21.48 -4.18
C LYS A 387 1.58 -20.54 -3.56
N ASN A 388 2.02 -19.57 -2.75
CA ASN A 388 1.15 -18.55 -2.17
C ASN A 388 1.08 -17.35 -3.12
N GLU A 389 -0.09 -17.12 -3.71
CA GLU A 389 -0.31 -16.04 -4.68
C GLU A 389 0.03 -14.65 -4.13
N ARG A 390 -0.25 -14.38 -2.84
CA ARG A 390 0.13 -13.09 -2.24
C ARG A 390 1.64 -12.88 -2.19
N MET A 391 2.41 -13.95 -2.00
CA MET A 391 3.87 -13.87 -2.00
C MET A 391 4.38 -13.57 -3.40
N SER A 392 3.90 -14.29 -4.42
CA SER A 392 4.34 -14.07 -5.81
C SER A 392 3.94 -12.68 -6.32
N GLU A 393 2.73 -12.20 -6.02
CA GLU A 393 2.30 -10.82 -6.28
C GLU A 393 3.17 -9.78 -5.58
N THR A 394 3.49 -10.02 -4.31
CA THR A 394 4.37 -9.13 -3.52
C THR A 394 5.77 -9.08 -4.12
N VAL A 395 6.28 -10.21 -4.61
CA VAL A 395 7.55 -10.29 -5.30
C VAL A 395 7.51 -9.50 -6.62
N ALA A 396 6.46 -9.64 -7.43
CA ALA A 396 6.30 -8.85 -8.65
C ALA A 396 6.26 -7.34 -8.35
N ALA A 397 5.49 -6.93 -7.33
CA ALA A 397 5.41 -5.53 -6.90
C ALA A 397 6.74 -5.00 -6.33
N ALA A 398 7.44 -5.82 -5.54
CA ALA A 398 8.76 -5.49 -5.00
C ALA A 398 9.79 -5.29 -6.12
N THR A 399 9.84 -6.22 -7.08
CA THR A 399 10.71 -6.14 -8.26
C THR A 399 10.44 -4.88 -9.06
N SER A 400 9.17 -4.54 -9.31
CA SER A 400 8.80 -3.29 -9.99
C SER A 400 9.30 -2.05 -9.24
N ILE A 401 9.08 -1.94 -7.94
CA ILE A 401 9.56 -0.78 -7.18
C ILE A 401 11.09 -0.69 -7.20
N LEU A 402 11.80 -1.81 -7.02
CA LEU A 402 13.26 -1.85 -7.02
C LEU A 402 13.85 -1.58 -8.42
N SER A 403 13.10 -1.86 -9.49
CA SER A 403 13.53 -1.54 -10.86
C SER A 403 13.74 -0.04 -11.07
N TYR A 404 12.99 0.83 -10.39
CA TYR A 404 13.24 2.27 -10.38
C TYR A 404 14.42 2.69 -9.49
N VAL A 405 14.82 1.85 -8.54
CA VAL A 405 15.87 2.17 -7.56
C VAL A 405 17.26 1.88 -8.13
N GLU A 406 17.47 0.66 -8.64
CA GLU A 406 18.70 0.23 -9.31
C GLU A 406 18.36 -0.64 -10.53
N PRO A 407 17.95 0.00 -11.66
CA PRO A 407 17.56 -0.70 -12.89
C PRO A 407 18.65 -1.66 -13.41
N SER A 408 19.92 -1.30 -13.23
CA SER A 408 21.09 -2.05 -13.72
C SER A 408 21.20 -3.47 -13.18
N LEU A 409 20.58 -3.76 -12.02
CA LEU A 409 20.57 -5.09 -11.41
C LEU A 409 19.24 -5.80 -11.58
N VAL A 410 18.14 -5.06 -11.44
CA VAL A 410 16.79 -5.64 -11.39
C VAL A 410 16.27 -5.97 -12.78
N LEU A 411 16.52 -5.13 -13.78
CA LEU A 411 16.02 -5.38 -15.13
C LEU A 411 16.70 -6.60 -15.78
N PRO A 412 18.03 -6.77 -15.74
CA PRO A 412 18.65 -7.99 -16.28
C PRO A 412 18.18 -9.27 -15.56
N PHE A 413 17.98 -9.19 -14.23
CA PHE A 413 17.41 -10.28 -13.45
C PHE A 413 16.00 -10.66 -13.96
N LEU A 414 15.15 -9.65 -14.17
CA LEU A 414 13.80 -9.84 -14.70
C LEU A 414 13.81 -10.45 -16.11
N THR A 415 14.67 -9.93 -17.00
CA THR A 415 14.88 -10.45 -18.37
C THR A 415 15.24 -11.93 -18.32
N SER A 416 16.25 -12.30 -17.52
CA SER A 416 16.71 -13.68 -17.40
C SER A 416 15.61 -14.63 -16.90
N ARG A 417 14.83 -14.20 -15.89
CA ARG A 417 13.74 -15.00 -15.34
C ARG A 417 12.57 -15.14 -16.31
N PHE A 418 12.28 -14.11 -17.10
CA PHE A 418 11.26 -14.17 -18.13
C PHE A 418 11.63 -15.16 -19.26
N HIS A 419 12.86 -15.11 -19.78
CA HIS A 419 13.32 -16.08 -20.78
C HIS A 419 13.29 -17.52 -20.27
N LEU A 420 13.76 -17.75 -19.04
CA LEU A 420 13.71 -19.07 -18.42
C LEU A 420 12.27 -19.59 -18.31
N ALA A 421 11.33 -18.73 -17.90
CA ALA A 421 9.92 -19.12 -17.80
C ALA A 421 9.29 -19.42 -19.17
N LEU A 422 9.71 -18.75 -20.25
CA LEU A 422 9.25 -19.02 -21.61
C LEU A 422 9.77 -20.36 -22.15
N GLU A 423 11.01 -20.73 -21.85
CA GLU A 423 11.58 -22.03 -22.25
C GLU A 423 10.90 -23.20 -21.52
N THR A 424 10.36 -22.95 -20.32
CA THR A 424 9.79 -24.00 -19.46
C THR A 424 8.33 -24.28 -19.82
N MET A 425 8.09 -25.09 -20.85
CA MET A 425 6.72 -25.38 -21.36
C MET A 425 5.77 -26.05 -20.35
N THR A 426 6.28 -26.69 -19.29
CA THR A 426 5.48 -27.49 -18.35
C THR A 426 5.07 -26.75 -17.08
N ALA A 427 5.63 -25.56 -16.81
CA ALA A 427 5.45 -24.85 -15.55
C ALA A 427 4.63 -23.56 -15.72
N THR A 428 3.33 -23.69 -16.03
CA THR A 428 2.41 -22.57 -16.33
C THR A 428 2.37 -21.49 -15.26
N HIS A 429 2.46 -21.87 -13.97
CA HIS A 429 2.52 -20.91 -12.86
C HIS A 429 3.76 -20.01 -12.89
N GLN A 430 4.90 -20.50 -13.39
CA GLN A 430 6.13 -19.70 -13.48
C GLN A 430 6.00 -18.63 -14.56
N LEU A 431 5.40 -18.99 -15.70
CA LEU A 431 5.10 -18.05 -16.78
C LEU A 431 4.15 -16.95 -16.31
N LYS A 432 3.06 -17.29 -15.60
CA LYS A 432 2.12 -16.30 -15.02
C LYS A 432 2.87 -15.26 -14.16
N THR A 433 3.70 -15.70 -13.22
CA THR A 433 4.45 -14.77 -12.35
C THR A 433 5.46 -13.94 -13.14
N ALA A 434 6.18 -14.54 -14.08
CA ALA A 434 7.17 -13.83 -14.89
C ALA A 434 6.51 -12.73 -15.73
N VAL A 435 5.40 -13.05 -16.39
CA VAL A 435 4.56 -12.10 -17.15
C VAL A 435 4.08 -10.96 -16.26
N MET A 436 3.55 -11.26 -15.07
CA MET A 436 3.10 -10.25 -14.11
C MET A 436 4.24 -9.32 -13.66
N SER A 437 5.44 -9.88 -13.42
CA SER A 437 6.61 -9.10 -13.01
C SER A 437 7.08 -8.15 -14.11
N VAL A 438 7.05 -8.60 -15.38
CA VAL A 438 7.32 -7.73 -16.55
C VAL A 438 6.24 -6.66 -16.70
N ALA A 439 4.96 -7.03 -16.56
CA ALA A 439 3.86 -6.09 -16.62
C ALA A 439 4.01 -4.97 -15.57
N PHE A 440 4.37 -5.29 -14.33
CA PHE A 440 4.57 -4.29 -13.28
C PHE A 440 5.82 -3.44 -13.48
N ALA A 441 6.89 -4.01 -14.05
CA ALA A 441 8.13 -3.30 -14.34
C ALA A 441 8.12 -2.56 -15.69
N GLY A 442 7.05 -2.69 -16.48
CA GLY A 442 6.93 -2.16 -17.84
C GLY A 442 7.44 -0.74 -17.96
N ARG A 443 6.85 0.21 -17.21
CA ARG A 443 7.29 1.61 -17.25
C ARG A 443 8.78 1.83 -16.94
N SER A 444 9.39 1.05 -16.05
CA SER A 444 10.83 1.15 -15.76
C SER A 444 11.69 0.61 -16.90
N LEU A 445 11.25 -0.45 -17.57
CA LEU A 445 11.88 -0.95 -18.80
C LEU A 445 11.87 0.14 -19.87
N PHE A 446 10.71 0.73 -20.16
CA PHE A 446 10.56 1.82 -21.13
C PHE A 446 11.45 3.02 -20.82
N LEU A 447 11.44 3.51 -19.57
CA LEU A 447 12.25 4.67 -19.16
C LEU A 447 13.75 4.42 -19.28
N THR A 448 14.19 3.19 -19.00
CA THR A 448 15.61 2.82 -19.08
C THR A 448 16.05 2.73 -20.53
N SER A 449 15.27 2.07 -21.40
CA SER A 449 15.55 1.98 -22.84
C SER A 449 15.63 3.36 -23.52
N LEU A 450 14.74 4.28 -23.15
CA LEU A 450 14.77 5.66 -23.65
C LEU A 450 16.01 6.44 -23.16
N SER A 451 16.40 6.22 -21.90
CA SER A 451 17.54 6.92 -21.30
C SER A 451 18.89 6.45 -21.84
N THR A 452 19.00 5.17 -22.25
CA THR A 452 20.21 4.63 -22.88
C THR A 452 20.34 5.08 -24.33
N SER A 453 19.24 5.16 -25.07
CA SER A 453 19.20 5.72 -26.43
C SER A 453 19.63 7.20 -26.47
N ALA A 454 19.29 8.01 -25.45
CA ALA A 454 19.69 9.41 -25.38
C ALA A 454 21.18 9.66 -24.98
N LYS A 455 21.93 8.62 -24.60
CA LYS A 455 23.30 8.71 -24.04
C LYS A 455 24.38 8.08 -24.93
N GLU A 456 24.17 8.01 -26.24
CA GLU A 456 25.15 7.46 -27.17
C GLU A 456 26.43 8.32 -27.29
N LEU A 457 27.41 8.00 -26.44
CA LEU A 457 28.84 8.12 -26.76
C LEU A 457 29.63 6.88 -26.29
N HIS A 458 28.98 5.73 -26.10
CA HIS A 458 29.65 4.45 -25.88
C HIS A 458 28.94 3.31 -26.63
N PRO A 459 29.63 2.58 -27.52
CA PRO A 459 29.07 1.43 -28.21
C PRO A 459 29.20 0.19 -27.33
N ALA A 460 28.09 -0.50 -27.08
CA ALA A 460 27.94 -1.97 -26.95
C ALA A 460 26.87 -2.36 -25.92
N GLY A 461 25.80 -3.03 -26.39
CA GLY A 461 25.18 -4.15 -25.67
C GLY A 461 23.79 -3.96 -25.08
N ASP A 462 23.58 -2.97 -24.21
CA ASP A 462 22.47 -3.07 -23.23
C ASP A 462 21.12 -2.47 -23.68
N SER A 463 21.11 -1.51 -24.61
CA SER A 463 19.86 -0.81 -24.99
C SER A 463 18.90 -1.70 -25.80
N ASN A 464 19.43 -2.60 -26.63
CA ASN A 464 18.60 -3.50 -27.44
C ASN A 464 17.96 -4.60 -26.59
N THR A 465 18.66 -5.10 -25.58
CA THR A 465 18.21 -6.25 -24.77
C THR A 465 16.86 -6.00 -24.07
N PHE A 466 16.59 -4.79 -23.55
CA PHE A 466 15.31 -4.49 -22.89
C PHE A 466 14.17 -4.25 -23.87
N MET A 467 14.49 -3.71 -25.05
CA MET A 467 13.54 -3.59 -26.15
C MET A 467 13.17 -4.96 -26.68
N ASP A 468 14.16 -5.80 -26.96
CA ASP A 468 13.99 -7.20 -27.35
C ASP A 468 13.16 -7.98 -26.32
N LEU A 469 13.34 -7.73 -25.02
CA LEU A 469 12.48 -8.30 -23.99
C LEU A 469 11.03 -7.86 -24.17
N LEU A 470 10.73 -6.56 -24.27
CA LEU A 470 9.36 -6.06 -24.45
C LEU A 470 8.71 -6.64 -25.72
N MET A 471 9.49 -6.77 -26.79
CA MET A 471 9.10 -7.36 -28.06
C MET A 471 8.75 -8.84 -27.91
N ILE A 472 9.66 -9.64 -27.35
CA ILE A 472 9.49 -11.07 -27.11
C ILE A 472 8.32 -11.29 -26.14
N SER A 473 8.18 -10.42 -25.12
CA SER A 473 7.04 -10.45 -24.20
C SER A 473 5.73 -10.20 -24.93
N LEU A 474 5.64 -9.21 -25.82
CA LEU A 474 4.41 -8.87 -26.53
C LEU A 474 4.01 -9.94 -27.56
N SER A 475 4.97 -10.50 -28.30
CA SER A 475 4.71 -11.58 -29.26
C SER A 475 4.31 -12.88 -28.56
N ASN A 476 4.99 -13.24 -27.47
CA ASN A 476 4.64 -14.45 -26.70
C ASN A 476 3.40 -14.28 -25.83
N ALA A 477 3.02 -13.05 -25.47
CA ALA A 477 1.80 -12.78 -24.72
C ALA A 477 0.57 -13.36 -25.44
N LEU A 478 0.54 -13.28 -26.78
CA LEU A 478 -0.57 -13.81 -27.59
C LEU A 478 -0.77 -15.32 -27.43
N LEU A 479 0.31 -16.08 -27.20
CA LEU A 479 0.26 -17.53 -26.91
C LEU A 479 -0.32 -17.82 -25.51
N GLY A 480 -0.43 -16.80 -24.67
CA GLY A 480 -1.01 -16.88 -23.33
C GLY A 480 -2.53 -16.75 -23.30
N MET A 481 -3.18 -16.34 -24.39
CA MET A 481 -4.63 -16.19 -24.49
C MET A 481 -5.29 -17.56 -24.71
N ASP A 482 -5.86 -18.14 -23.65
CA ASP A 482 -6.51 -19.45 -23.65
C ASP A 482 -7.77 -19.42 -22.75
N ALA A 483 -8.91 -19.87 -23.30
CA ALA A 483 -10.18 -19.93 -22.57
C ALA A 483 -10.11 -20.93 -21.40
N ASN A 484 -9.22 -21.92 -21.48
CA ASN A 484 -9.09 -22.98 -20.48
C ASN A 484 -8.11 -22.64 -19.35
N ASP A 485 -7.35 -21.54 -19.46
CA ASP A 485 -6.41 -21.07 -18.43
C ASP A 485 -6.69 -19.60 -18.07
N PRO A 486 -7.76 -19.32 -17.30
CA PRO A 486 -8.12 -17.97 -16.87
C PRO A 486 -6.95 -17.19 -16.23
N PRO A 487 -6.18 -17.78 -15.28
CA PRO A 487 -5.07 -17.07 -14.66
C PRO A 487 -3.97 -16.63 -15.65
N LYS A 488 -3.66 -17.46 -16.65
CA LYS A 488 -2.68 -17.15 -17.70
C LYS A 488 -3.20 -16.05 -18.62
N THR A 489 -4.46 -16.17 -19.05
CA THR A 489 -5.11 -15.18 -19.92
C THR A 489 -5.16 -13.81 -19.26
N LEU A 490 -5.56 -13.72 -17.98
CA LEU A 490 -5.60 -12.45 -17.25
C LEU A 490 -4.22 -11.80 -17.10
N ALA A 491 -3.18 -12.60 -16.82
CA ALA A 491 -1.80 -12.10 -16.75
C ALA A 491 -1.30 -11.56 -18.10
N THR A 492 -1.64 -12.25 -19.20
CA THR A 492 -1.38 -11.79 -20.56
C THR A 492 -2.08 -10.45 -20.86
N MET A 493 -3.37 -10.33 -20.54
CA MET A 493 -4.11 -9.07 -20.76
C MET A 493 -3.52 -7.91 -19.96
N GLN A 494 -3.10 -8.18 -18.73
CA GLN A 494 -2.44 -7.20 -17.87
C GLN A 494 -1.08 -6.77 -18.45
N LEU A 495 -0.30 -7.69 -19.02
CA LEU A 495 0.96 -7.37 -19.70
C LEU A 495 0.73 -6.49 -20.92
N ILE A 496 -0.20 -6.87 -21.80
CA ILE A 496 -0.57 -6.11 -23.00
C ILE A 496 -1.00 -4.70 -22.61
N GLY A 497 -1.97 -4.58 -21.70
CA GLY A 497 -2.47 -3.28 -21.22
C GLY A 497 -1.36 -2.43 -20.59
N SER A 498 -0.45 -3.03 -19.82
CA SER A 498 0.68 -2.31 -19.22
C SER A 498 1.65 -1.77 -20.28
N ILE A 499 2.03 -2.58 -21.26
CA ILE A 499 2.93 -2.16 -22.36
C ILE A 499 2.31 -0.97 -23.11
N PHE A 500 1.07 -1.10 -23.57
CA PHE A 500 0.41 -0.04 -24.33
C PHE A 500 0.09 1.22 -23.53
N SER A 501 -0.11 1.11 -22.21
CA SER A 501 -0.30 2.28 -21.35
C SER A 501 0.93 3.21 -21.30
N ASN A 502 2.13 2.69 -21.62
CA ASN A 502 3.38 3.43 -21.62
C ASN A 502 3.76 4.00 -23.00
N ILE A 503 2.97 3.71 -24.04
CA ILE A 503 3.19 4.19 -25.42
C ILE A 503 2.21 5.33 -25.71
N SER A 504 2.66 6.38 -26.41
CA SER A 504 1.83 7.54 -26.73
C SER A 504 0.88 7.29 -27.89
N THR A 505 1.41 6.75 -28.98
CA THR A 505 0.75 6.53 -30.27
C THR A 505 1.42 5.34 -30.97
N LEU A 506 0.61 4.46 -31.55
CA LEU A 506 1.04 3.30 -32.32
C LEU A 506 0.82 3.60 -33.80
N ASP A 507 1.88 3.56 -34.60
CA ASP A 507 1.80 3.71 -36.05
C ASP A 507 2.76 2.74 -36.73
N ASP A 508 2.45 2.40 -37.99
CA ASP A 508 3.29 1.57 -38.86
C ASP A 508 4.27 2.40 -39.71
N SER A 509 4.36 3.72 -39.46
CA SER A 509 5.28 4.59 -40.19
C SER A 509 6.73 4.17 -39.94
N MET A 510 7.44 3.82 -41.00
CA MET A 510 8.87 3.44 -41.03
C MET A 510 9.84 4.59 -40.68
N ASP A 511 9.39 5.59 -39.93
CA ASP A 511 10.29 6.65 -39.44
C ASP A 511 11.22 6.03 -38.39
N ASP A 512 12.53 6.21 -38.58
CA ASP A 512 13.63 5.73 -37.73
C ASP A 512 13.52 6.15 -36.23
N SER A 513 12.57 7.02 -35.91
CA SER A 513 12.26 7.49 -34.55
C SER A 513 11.13 6.70 -33.85
N SER A 514 10.54 5.69 -34.49
CA SER A 514 9.50 4.88 -33.86
C SER A 514 10.08 3.99 -32.75
N PHE A 515 9.43 3.99 -31.58
CA PHE A 515 9.92 3.28 -30.40
C PHE A 515 9.93 1.74 -30.57
N MET A 516 9.16 1.21 -31.52
CA MET A 516 9.06 -0.23 -31.80
C MET A 516 9.20 -0.48 -33.32
N PRO A 517 10.37 -0.23 -33.93
CA PRO A 517 10.53 -0.28 -35.40
C PRO A 517 10.46 -1.71 -35.97
N MET A 518 10.43 -2.74 -35.11
CA MET A 518 10.56 -4.15 -35.51
C MET A 518 9.25 -4.96 -35.41
N ILE A 519 8.17 -4.41 -34.84
CA ILE A 519 6.84 -5.03 -34.93
C ILE A 519 6.10 -4.36 -36.07
N GLN A 520 5.73 -5.13 -37.08
CA GLN A 520 4.65 -4.72 -37.98
C GLN A 520 3.36 -4.70 -37.15
N MET A 521 3.01 -3.54 -36.59
CA MET A 521 1.93 -3.40 -35.60
C MET A 521 0.60 -3.78 -36.23
N SER A 522 0.39 -3.52 -37.51
CA SER A 522 -0.76 -4.04 -38.26
C SER A 522 -0.87 -5.56 -38.23
N GLU A 523 0.23 -6.31 -38.42
CA GLU A 523 0.23 -7.77 -38.40
C GLU A 523 -0.01 -8.31 -36.99
N TRP A 524 0.67 -7.73 -35.99
CA TRP A 524 0.47 -8.11 -34.60
C TRP A 524 -0.97 -7.83 -34.13
N LEU A 525 -1.53 -6.67 -34.49
CA LEU A 525 -2.92 -6.29 -34.18
C LEU A 525 -3.91 -7.25 -34.84
N ASP A 526 -3.62 -7.68 -36.07
CA ASP A 526 -4.44 -8.64 -36.79
C ASP A 526 -4.48 -10.01 -36.09
N GLU A 527 -3.32 -10.53 -35.70
CA GLU A 527 -3.17 -11.79 -34.95
C GLU A 527 -3.79 -11.69 -33.56
N PHE A 528 -3.57 -10.57 -32.84
CA PHE A 528 -4.19 -10.31 -31.54
C PHE A 528 -5.72 -10.38 -31.63
N LEU A 529 -6.34 -9.70 -32.59
CA LEU A 529 -7.79 -9.72 -32.76
C LEU A 529 -8.30 -11.12 -33.15
N CYS A 530 -7.57 -11.86 -34.00
CA CYS A 530 -7.89 -13.26 -34.31
C CYS A 530 -7.93 -14.13 -33.05
N ARG A 531 -6.89 -14.01 -32.21
CA ARG A 531 -6.79 -14.76 -30.95
C ARG A 531 -7.86 -14.35 -29.95
N LEU A 532 -8.15 -13.06 -29.86
CA LEU A 532 -9.21 -12.56 -28.99
C LEU A 532 -10.59 -13.08 -29.42
N PHE A 533 -10.90 -13.04 -30.72
CA PHE A 533 -12.16 -13.56 -31.24
C PHE A 533 -12.30 -15.06 -31.01
N SER A 534 -11.22 -15.82 -31.22
CA SER A 534 -11.19 -17.24 -30.90
C SER A 534 -11.40 -17.48 -29.40
N LEU A 535 -10.74 -16.72 -28.53
CA LEU A 535 -10.95 -16.79 -27.08
C LEU A 535 -12.43 -16.57 -26.74
N LEU A 536 -13.02 -15.47 -27.21
CA LEU A 536 -14.42 -15.12 -26.93
C LEU A 536 -15.42 -16.16 -27.44
N GLN A 537 -15.15 -16.81 -28.57
CA GLN A 537 -15.99 -17.89 -29.11
C GLN A 537 -16.00 -19.14 -28.22
N HIS A 538 -14.93 -19.39 -27.47
CA HIS A 538 -14.77 -20.57 -26.62
C HIS A 538 -14.96 -20.25 -25.13
N LEU A 539 -15.37 -19.04 -24.78
CA LEU A 539 -15.68 -18.69 -23.39
C LEU A 539 -17.02 -19.27 -22.97
N GLU A 540 -17.01 -19.89 -21.79
CA GLU A 540 -18.21 -20.33 -21.10
C GLU A 540 -18.52 -19.41 -19.91
N PRO A 541 -19.81 -19.19 -19.57
CA PRO A 541 -20.18 -18.41 -18.39
C PRO A 541 -19.69 -19.08 -17.11
N SER A 542 -19.22 -18.28 -16.15
CA SER A 542 -18.74 -18.77 -14.85
C SER A 542 -19.78 -19.60 -14.07
N SER A 543 -21.08 -19.41 -14.36
CA SER A 543 -22.17 -20.19 -13.77
C SER A 543 -22.16 -21.67 -14.13
N VAL A 544 -21.49 -22.08 -15.21
CA VAL A 544 -21.42 -23.48 -15.65
C VAL A 544 -20.34 -24.24 -14.88
N VAL A 545 -19.30 -23.54 -14.40
CA VAL A 545 -18.16 -24.12 -13.69
C VAL A 545 -18.44 -24.30 -12.18
N SER A 546 -19.35 -23.52 -11.61
CA SER A 546 -19.77 -23.66 -10.22
C SER A 546 -20.96 -24.62 -10.10
N GLU A 547 -20.71 -25.87 -9.72
CA GLU A 547 -21.75 -26.85 -9.38
C GLU A 547 -22.59 -26.35 -8.18
N GLY A 548 -23.66 -25.62 -8.47
CA GLY A 548 -24.58 -25.12 -7.44
C GLY A 548 -25.71 -24.28 -8.02
N SER A 549 -26.90 -24.87 -8.08
CA SER A 549 -28.15 -24.30 -8.59
C SER A 549 -28.42 -22.84 -8.16
N HIS A 550 -28.89 -22.05 -9.13
CA HIS A 550 -29.35 -20.65 -9.06
C HIS A 550 -28.29 -19.54 -9.12
N SER A 551 -27.63 -19.42 -10.28
CA SER A 551 -27.02 -18.16 -10.74
C SER A 551 -27.82 -17.62 -11.93
N ALA A 552 -28.04 -16.31 -11.99
CA ALA A 552 -28.75 -15.66 -13.10
C ALA A 552 -27.98 -15.84 -14.41
N ALA A 553 -28.69 -15.94 -15.54
CA ALA A 553 -28.13 -16.06 -16.90
C ALA A 553 -27.32 -14.82 -17.39
N THR A 554 -26.91 -13.97 -16.45
CA THR A 554 -26.12 -12.74 -16.63
C THR A 554 -24.78 -12.80 -15.88
N SER A 555 -24.36 -13.95 -15.36
CA SER A 555 -23.00 -14.11 -14.81
C SER A 555 -21.99 -13.90 -15.93
N GLY A 556 -21.09 -12.93 -15.76
CA GLY A 556 -20.05 -12.64 -16.75
C GLY A 556 -19.05 -13.79 -16.86
N THR A 557 -18.15 -13.74 -17.83
CA THR A 557 -17.02 -14.67 -17.87
C THR A 557 -15.95 -14.26 -16.85
N PHE A 558 -14.92 -15.08 -16.67
CA PHE A 558 -13.76 -14.71 -15.86
C PHE A 558 -13.09 -13.40 -16.32
N LEU A 559 -13.23 -13.00 -17.59
CA LEU A 559 -12.68 -11.74 -18.11
C LEU A 559 -13.36 -10.51 -17.50
N VAL A 560 -14.58 -10.67 -16.98
CA VAL A 560 -15.39 -9.61 -16.36
C VAL A 560 -15.37 -9.74 -14.84
N GLU A 561 -15.45 -10.97 -14.33
CA GLU A 561 -15.58 -11.23 -12.89
C GLU A 561 -14.25 -11.11 -12.13
N ASP A 562 -13.13 -11.57 -12.71
CA ASP A 562 -11.82 -11.62 -12.03
C ASP A 562 -10.97 -10.34 -12.19
N GLY A 563 -11.53 -9.30 -12.83
CA GLY A 563 -10.96 -7.95 -12.83
C GLY A 563 -11.16 -7.18 -14.14
N PRO A 564 -10.90 -5.85 -14.14
CA PRO A 564 -11.14 -4.99 -15.30
C PRO A 564 -10.05 -5.10 -16.39
N TYR A 565 -9.19 -6.12 -16.36
CA TYR A 565 -8.01 -6.18 -17.22
C TYR A 565 -8.37 -6.23 -18.70
N TYR A 566 -9.43 -6.96 -19.05
CA TYR A 566 -9.93 -7.06 -20.43
C TYR A 566 -10.36 -5.69 -20.97
N TYR A 567 -11.33 -5.05 -20.32
CA TYR A 567 -11.87 -3.74 -20.73
C TYR A 567 -10.79 -2.66 -20.75
N CYS A 568 -10.00 -2.55 -19.67
CA CYS A 568 -8.92 -1.57 -19.60
C CYS A 568 -7.87 -1.80 -20.69
N MET A 569 -7.52 -3.06 -21.00
CA MET A 569 -6.55 -3.37 -22.05
C MET A 569 -7.08 -2.94 -23.42
N LEU A 570 -8.33 -3.26 -23.75
CA LEU A 570 -8.93 -2.89 -25.03
C LEU A 570 -9.06 -1.37 -25.19
N GLU A 571 -9.58 -0.68 -24.18
CA GLU A 571 -9.73 0.79 -24.20
C GLU A 571 -8.37 1.48 -24.41
N ILE A 572 -7.34 1.03 -23.68
CA ILE A 572 -5.99 1.55 -23.82
C ILE A 572 -5.41 1.22 -25.19
N LEU A 573 -5.52 -0.02 -25.66
CA LEU A 573 -4.97 -0.44 -26.95
C LEU A 573 -5.60 0.36 -28.09
N LEU A 574 -6.94 0.33 -28.20
CA LEU A 574 -7.69 1.02 -29.25
C LEU A 574 -7.49 2.53 -29.20
N GLY A 575 -7.41 3.11 -28.00
CA GLY A 575 -7.16 4.54 -27.82
C GLY A 575 -5.76 5.02 -28.20
N ARG A 576 -4.82 4.11 -28.41
CA ARG A 576 -3.43 4.42 -28.80
C ARG A 576 -3.15 4.17 -30.28
N LEU A 577 -4.07 3.53 -31.01
CA LEU A 577 -3.91 3.25 -32.44
C LEU A 577 -3.93 4.54 -33.28
N SER A 578 -3.08 4.60 -34.31
CA SER A 578 -3.22 5.58 -35.38
C SER A 578 -4.54 5.37 -36.12
N LYS A 579 -5.00 6.39 -36.85
CA LYS A 579 -6.29 6.34 -37.54
C LYS A 579 -6.39 5.15 -38.52
N SER A 580 -5.31 4.84 -39.24
CA SER A 580 -5.26 3.71 -40.18
C SER A 580 -5.43 2.36 -39.47
N LEU A 581 -4.68 2.15 -38.38
CA LEU A 581 -4.75 0.93 -37.57
C LEU A 581 -6.09 0.79 -36.84
N TYR A 582 -6.64 1.89 -36.34
CA TYR A 582 -7.96 1.90 -35.72
C TYR A 582 -9.05 1.53 -36.73
N ASP A 583 -9.01 2.09 -37.94
CA ASP A 583 -9.96 1.75 -39.02
C ASP A 583 -9.83 0.27 -39.44
N GLN A 584 -8.63 -0.31 -39.40
CA GLN A 584 -8.39 -1.74 -39.63
C GLN A 584 -9.02 -2.60 -38.52
N ALA A 585 -8.74 -2.29 -37.24
CA ALA A 585 -9.30 -3.01 -36.10
C ALA A 585 -10.82 -2.95 -36.09
N LEU A 586 -11.39 -1.75 -36.29
CA LEU A 586 -12.83 -1.52 -36.30
C LEU A 586 -13.54 -2.34 -37.39
N LYS A 587 -12.97 -2.40 -38.60
CA LYS A 587 -13.53 -3.24 -39.68
C LYS A 587 -13.58 -4.71 -39.28
N LYS A 588 -12.56 -5.20 -38.57
CA LYS A 588 -12.47 -6.60 -38.15
C LYS A 588 -13.43 -6.91 -37.00
N ILE A 589 -13.51 -6.02 -36.01
CA ILE A 589 -14.47 -6.10 -34.89
C ILE A 589 -15.91 -6.09 -35.43
N ALA A 590 -16.25 -5.12 -36.30
CA ALA A 590 -17.58 -5.03 -36.90
C ALA A 590 -17.95 -6.27 -37.72
N LYS A 591 -16.98 -6.83 -38.45
CA LYS A 591 -17.19 -8.10 -39.16
C LYS A 591 -17.50 -9.23 -38.18
N PHE A 592 -16.71 -9.37 -37.12
CA PHE A 592 -16.86 -10.45 -36.14
C PHE A 592 -18.20 -10.39 -35.40
N VAL A 593 -18.57 -9.22 -34.87
CA VAL A 593 -19.82 -8.98 -34.14
C VAL A 593 -21.05 -9.26 -35.01
N ARG A 594 -21.03 -8.86 -36.28
CA ARG A 594 -22.17 -9.10 -37.19
C ARG A 594 -22.33 -10.56 -37.62
N THR A 595 -21.26 -11.36 -37.59
CA THR A 595 -21.28 -12.75 -38.08
C THR A 595 -21.36 -13.80 -36.98
N ASN A 596 -21.12 -13.44 -35.72
CA ASN A 596 -21.06 -14.38 -34.61
C ASN A 596 -22.03 -13.97 -33.50
N ILE A 597 -22.63 -14.96 -32.84
CA ILE A 597 -23.40 -14.78 -31.62
C ILE A 597 -22.63 -15.49 -30.52
N LEU A 598 -22.31 -14.77 -29.44
CA LEU A 598 -21.53 -15.26 -28.30
C LEU A 598 -22.43 -15.49 -27.08
N PRO A 599 -23.18 -16.61 -27.02
CA PRO A 599 -24.08 -16.87 -25.90
C PRO A 599 -23.35 -17.02 -24.55
N GLY A 600 -22.06 -17.37 -24.57
CA GLY A 600 -21.22 -17.50 -23.39
C GLY A 600 -20.51 -16.21 -22.93
N ALA A 601 -20.43 -15.19 -23.79
CA ALA A 601 -19.66 -13.95 -23.56
C ALA A 601 -20.47 -12.71 -23.98
N ILE A 602 -21.70 -12.61 -23.46
CA ILE A 602 -22.67 -11.57 -23.84
C ILE A 602 -22.18 -10.17 -23.43
N ALA A 603 -21.55 -10.03 -22.26
CA ALA A 603 -21.06 -8.74 -21.77
C ALA A 603 -19.92 -8.21 -22.64
N GLU A 604 -19.02 -9.09 -23.04
CA GLU A 604 -17.88 -8.81 -23.91
C GLU A 604 -18.33 -8.50 -25.34
N GLN A 605 -19.38 -9.19 -25.84
CA GLN A 605 -19.98 -8.88 -27.12
C GLN A 605 -20.60 -7.47 -27.15
N LEU A 606 -21.32 -7.09 -26.09
CA LEU A 606 -21.92 -5.75 -25.96
C LEU A 606 -20.87 -4.64 -25.93
N ASP A 607 -19.73 -4.86 -25.30
CA ASP A 607 -18.61 -3.91 -25.28
C ASP A 607 -18.02 -3.68 -26.69
N LEU A 608 -17.82 -4.77 -27.45
CA LEU A 608 -17.37 -4.67 -28.85
C LEU A 608 -18.40 -4.00 -29.76
N GLU A 609 -19.70 -4.21 -29.51
CA GLU A 609 -20.80 -3.52 -30.19
C GLU A 609 -20.82 -2.01 -29.88
N GLU A 610 -20.54 -1.63 -28.63
CA GLU A 610 -20.43 -0.22 -28.25
C GLU A 610 -19.27 0.47 -28.98
N GLU A 611 -18.10 -0.17 -29.07
CA GLU A 611 -16.94 0.33 -29.81
C GLU A 611 -17.24 0.50 -31.31
N GLU A 612 -18.06 -0.37 -31.93
CA GLU A 612 -18.52 -0.21 -33.32
C GLU A 612 -19.36 1.08 -33.50
N SER A 613 -20.16 1.44 -32.49
CA SER A 613 -21.11 2.57 -32.57
C SER A 613 -20.46 3.95 -32.42
N LEU A 614 -19.24 4.05 -31.87
CA LEU A 614 -18.64 5.29 -31.39
C LEU A 614 -17.60 5.90 -32.35
N ARG A 615 -18.03 6.35 -33.52
CA ARG A 615 -17.13 6.93 -34.54
C ARG A 615 -16.47 8.30 -34.24
N PRO A 616 -16.85 9.13 -33.22
CA PRO A 616 -16.02 10.32 -32.94
C PRO A 616 -15.99 10.91 -31.49
N GLN A 617 -16.14 10.16 -30.39
CA GLN A 617 -16.12 10.78 -29.03
C GLN A 617 -15.20 10.10 -28.00
N PHE A 618 -13.96 9.82 -28.40
CA PHE A 618 -12.94 9.24 -27.53
C PHE A 618 -12.56 10.14 -26.31
N CYS A 619 -12.78 11.46 -26.39
CA CYS A 619 -12.42 12.39 -25.29
C CYS A 619 -13.52 12.66 -24.24
N ARG A 620 -14.80 12.29 -24.47
CA ARG A 620 -15.87 12.60 -23.50
C ARG A 620 -16.06 11.53 -22.42
N ARG A 621 -15.66 10.27 -22.68
CA ARG A 621 -15.92 9.13 -21.78
C ARG A 621 -15.05 9.06 -20.53
N GLN A 622 -13.79 9.51 -20.53
CA GLN A 622 -13.02 9.60 -19.28
C GLN A 622 -13.70 10.47 -18.22
N SER A 623 -14.43 11.52 -18.64
CA SER A 623 -15.20 12.34 -17.72
C SER A 623 -16.48 11.64 -17.26
N GLN A 624 -17.24 11.02 -18.18
CA GLN A 624 -18.57 10.48 -17.89
C GLN A 624 -18.54 9.11 -17.20
N HIS A 625 -17.60 8.23 -17.54
CA HIS A 625 -17.47 6.92 -16.91
C HIS A 625 -16.90 7.05 -15.48
N CYS A 626 -15.92 7.94 -15.26
CA CYS A 626 -15.52 8.32 -13.90
C CYS A 626 -16.66 8.99 -13.11
N LEU A 627 -17.49 9.83 -13.75
CA LEU A 627 -18.69 10.43 -13.12
C LEU A 627 -19.78 9.40 -12.79
N GLN A 628 -19.95 8.36 -13.60
CA GLN A 628 -20.90 7.27 -13.34
C GLN A 628 -20.40 6.35 -12.24
N LEU A 629 -19.11 6.01 -12.20
CA LEU A 629 -18.48 5.26 -11.11
C LEU A 629 -18.52 6.06 -9.79
N LEU A 630 -18.31 7.37 -9.84
CA LEU A 630 -18.48 8.27 -8.69
C LEU A 630 -19.95 8.37 -8.23
N LYS A 631 -20.91 8.44 -9.16
CA LYS A 631 -22.35 8.42 -8.83
C LYS A 631 -22.78 7.08 -8.21
N HIS A 632 -22.29 5.96 -8.71
CA HIS A 632 -22.60 4.64 -8.15
C HIS A 632 -22.02 4.45 -6.74
N GLN A 633 -20.83 4.99 -6.46
CA GLN A 633 -20.25 4.97 -5.11
C GLN A 633 -20.93 5.95 -4.13
N LEU A 634 -21.58 7.01 -4.62
CA LEU A 634 -22.33 7.97 -3.82
C LEU A 634 -23.79 7.56 -3.56
N ILE A 635 -24.34 6.62 -4.33
CA ILE A 635 -25.73 6.13 -4.17
C ILE A 635 -25.78 4.86 -3.28
N VAL A 636 -24.63 4.25 -2.98
CA VAL A 636 -24.53 3.00 -2.17
C VAL A 636 -23.86 3.22 -0.79
N ASN A 637 -23.67 4.47 -0.36
CA ASN A 637 -23.31 4.82 1.04
C ASN A 637 -24.20 5.95 1.55
#